data_AF-A0A1R3UT67-F1
#
_entry.id   AF-A0A1R3UT67-F1
#
_cell.length_a   1.000
_cell.length_b   1.000
_cell.length_c   1.000
_cell.angle_alpha   90.00
_cell.angle_beta   90.00
_cell.angle_gamma   90.00
#
_symmetry.space_group_name_H-M   'P 1'
#
loop_
_entity.id
_entity.type
_entity.pdbx_description
1 polymer ?
#
loop_
_entity_poly.entity_id
_entity_poly.type
_entity_poly.pdbx_seq_one_letter_code
_entity_poly.pdbx_strand_id
1 'polypeptide(L)' 'MIRAHRKNTGSRWRRLDPAQQALLVLVHLYKGEALCQVAAGFRVGTATAWRYVRETTRLLATQAPTLEQGLHRARRKG' A
#
# COMPACT_ATOMS: atom_id res chain seq x y z
N MET A 1 -1.37 -10.58 -3.58
CA MET A 1 -1.17 -10.24 -2.13
C MET A 1 -2.39 -9.59 -1.49
N ILE A 2 -2.81 -8.39 -1.92
CA ILE A 2 -3.97 -7.70 -1.32
C ILE A 2 -5.21 -8.60 -1.34
N ARG A 3 -5.61 -9.13 -2.52
CA ARG A 3 -6.78 -10.04 -2.63
C ARG A 3 -6.73 -11.23 -1.64
N ALA A 4 -5.59 -11.89 -1.53
CA ALA A 4 -5.39 -13.03 -0.62
C ALA A 4 -5.46 -12.60 0.86
N HIS A 5 -4.80 -11.50 1.22
CA HIS A 5 -4.88 -10.93 2.57
C HIS A 5 -6.32 -10.56 2.95
N ARG A 6 -7.07 -9.91 2.04
CA ARG A 6 -8.48 -9.55 2.28
C ARG A 6 -9.37 -10.76 2.51
N LYS A 7 -9.12 -11.89 1.81
CA LYS A 7 -9.82 -13.16 2.01
C LYS A 7 -9.58 -13.72 3.42
N ASN A 8 -8.35 -13.65 3.91
CA ASN A 8 -7.97 -14.15 5.24
C ASN A 8 -8.46 -13.26 6.38
N THR A 9 -8.50 -11.93 6.20
CA THR A 9 -8.98 -10.98 7.21
C THR A 9 -10.51 -10.89 7.28
N GLY A 10 -11.23 -11.43 6.27
CA GLY A 10 -12.70 -11.45 6.28
C GLY A 10 -13.36 -10.07 6.16
N SER A 11 -12.75 -9.10 5.46
CA SER A 11 -13.33 -7.76 5.36
C SER A 11 -14.60 -7.75 4.50
N ARG A 12 -15.76 -7.93 5.12
CA ARG A 12 -17.06 -7.92 4.43
C ARG A 12 -17.41 -6.56 3.83
N TRP A 13 -16.80 -5.47 4.32
CA TRP A 13 -17.11 -4.10 3.88
C TRP A 13 -15.84 -3.29 3.61
N ARG A 14 -15.47 -3.15 2.33
CA ARG A 14 -14.41 -2.25 1.85
C ARG A 14 -14.92 -1.52 0.61
N ARG A 15 -14.72 -0.20 0.58
CA ARG A 15 -15.25 0.70 -0.46
C ARG A 15 -14.52 0.60 -1.79
N LEU A 16 -13.21 0.28 -1.76
CA LEU A 16 -12.41 0.05 -2.96
C LEU A 16 -12.21 -1.45 -3.19
N ASP A 17 -12.16 -1.85 -4.46
CA ASP A 17 -11.70 -3.18 -4.84
C ASP A 17 -10.18 -3.33 -4.62
N PRO A 18 -9.61 -4.55 -4.66
CA PRO A 18 -8.18 -4.75 -4.43
C PRO A 18 -7.24 -4.02 -5.40
N ALA A 19 -7.66 -3.80 -6.66
CA ALA A 19 -6.87 -3.11 -7.67
C ALA A 19 -6.91 -1.59 -7.43
N GLN A 20 -8.08 -1.04 -7.13
CA GLN A 20 -8.22 0.37 -6.71
C GLN A 20 -7.44 0.66 -5.43
N GLN A 21 -7.44 -0.27 -4.46
CA GLN A 21 -6.62 -0.17 -3.26
C GLN A 21 -5.11 -0.14 -3.63
N ALA A 22 -4.66 -1.01 -4.53
CA ALA A 22 -3.28 -1.00 -4.99
C ALA A 22 -2.92 0.32 -5.68
N LEU A 23 -3.80 0.84 -6.55
CA LEU A 23 -3.57 2.09 -7.25
C LEU A 23 -3.50 3.28 -6.29
N LEU A 24 -4.41 3.37 -5.33
CA LEU A 24 -4.39 4.40 -4.27
C LEU A 24 -3.03 4.42 -3.55
N VAL A 25 -2.53 3.24 -3.18
CA VAL A 25 -1.23 3.12 -2.49
C VAL A 25 -0.07 3.48 -3.41
N LEU A 26 -0.12 3.07 -4.67
CA LEU A 26 0.88 3.46 -5.66
C LEU A 26 0.90 4.98 -5.86
N VAL A 27 -0.24 5.64 -6.01
CA VAL A 27 -0.29 7.11 -6.13
C VAL A 27 0.37 7.78 -4.93
N HIS A 28 0.05 7.32 -3.71
CA HIS A 28 0.65 7.87 -2.50
C HIS A 28 2.16 7.61 -2.39
N LEU A 29 2.63 6.38 -2.61
CA LEU A 29 4.04 6.00 -2.42
C LEU A 29 4.94 6.40 -3.58
N TYR A 30 4.45 6.33 -4.81
CA TYR A 30 5.24 6.57 -6.02
C TYR A 30 5.26 8.06 -6.39
N LYS A 31 4.11 8.75 -6.32
CA LYS A 31 4.04 10.19 -6.63
C LYS A 31 4.20 11.09 -5.41
N GLY A 32 4.09 10.54 -4.20
CA GLY A 32 4.17 11.34 -2.96
C GLY A 32 2.92 12.20 -2.70
N GLU A 33 1.79 11.92 -3.37
CA GLU A 33 0.57 12.71 -3.19
C GLU A 33 0.05 12.62 -1.75
N ALA A 34 -0.47 13.74 -1.23
CA ALA A 34 -0.99 13.80 0.13
C ALA A 34 -2.21 12.88 0.31
N LEU A 35 -2.29 12.18 1.45
CA LEU A 35 -3.37 11.23 1.72
C LEU A 35 -4.78 11.81 1.54
N CYS A 36 -5.00 13.08 1.90
CA CYS A 36 -6.28 13.76 1.70
C CYS A 36 -6.63 13.94 0.21
N GLN A 37 -5.64 14.29 -0.63
CA GLN A 37 -5.83 14.47 -2.07
C GLN A 37 -6.12 13.13 -2.75
N VAL A 38 -5.33 12.10 -2.42
CA VAL A 38 -5.57 10.75 -2.94
C VAL A 38 -6.93 10.23 -2.46
N ALA A 39 -7.28 10.43 -1.20
CA ALA A 39 -8.58 10.01 -0.66
C ALA A 39 -9.75 10.66 -1.43
N ALA A 40 -9.65 11.95 -1.74
CA ALA A 40 -10.64 12.67 -2.54
C ALA A 40 -10.77 12.06 -3.95
N GLY A 41 -9.66 11.79 -4.64
CA GLY A 41 -9.66 11.19 -5.98
C GLY A 41 -10.29 9.79 -6.03
N PHE A 42 -10.14 9.01 -4.96
CA PHE A 42 -10.78 7.70 -4.81
C PHE A 42 -12.16 7.74 -4.14
N ARG A 43 -12.66 8.94 -3.81
CA ARG A 43 -13.95 9.17 -3.13
C ARG A 43 -14.10 8.35 -1.85
N VAL A 44 -13.04 8.30 -1.05
CA VAL A 44 -13.00 7.69 0.29
C VAL A 44 -12.60 8.72 1.34
N GLY A 45 -12.88 8.46 2.62
CA GLY A 45 -12.36 9.32 3.69
C GLY A 45 -10.85 9.13 3.90
N THR A 46 -10.16 10.17 4.37
CA THR A 46 -8.71 10.14 4.65
C THR A 46 -8.30 8.99 5.57
N ALA A 47 -9.09 8.71 6.61
CA ALA A 47 -8.85 7.57 7.51
C ALA A 47 -8.90 6.21 6.78
N THR A 48 -9.76 6.08 5.76
CA THR A 48 -9.81 4.87 4.92
C THR A 48 -8.61 4.77 3.99
N ALA A 49 -8.18 5.88 3.37
CA ALA A 49 -6.97 5.91 2.57
C ALA A 49 -5.73 5.54 3.42
N TRP A 50 -5.61 6.11 4.62
CA TRP A 50 -4.55 5.77 5.57
C TRP A 50 -4.56 4.29 5.95
N ARG A 51 -5.74 3.72 6.24
CA ARG A 51 -5.87 2.27 6.50
C ARG A 51 -5.36 1.43 5.33
N TYR A 52 -5.71 1.79 4.10
CA TYR A 52 -5.27 1.08 2.90
C TYR A 52 -3.76 1.17 2.65
N VAL A 53 -3.17 2.35 2.86
CA VAL A 53 -1.71 2.53 2.81
C VAL A 53 -1.04 1.69 3.87
N ARG A 54 -1.44 1.80 5.14
CA ARG A 54 -0.82 1.05 6.25
C ARG A 54 -0.90 -0.46 6.05
N GLU A 55 -2.05 -0.96 5.65
CA GLU A 55 -2.27 -2.39 5.38
C GLU A 55 -1.37 -2.88 4.24
N THR A 56 -1.35 -2.16 3.13
CA THR A 56 -0.59 -2.57 1.95
C THR A 56 0.92 -2.46 2.20
N THR A 57 1.38 -1.40 2.86
CA THR A 57 2.79 -1.25 3.26
C THR A 57 3.22 -2.38 4.18
N ARG A 58 2.37 -2.82 5.12
CA ARG A 58 2.68 -3.98 5.97
C ARG A 58 2.82 -5.26 5.16
N LEU A 59 1.97 -5.47 4.16
CA LEU A 59 2.09 -6.61 3.25
C LEU A 59 3.37 -6.55 2.41
N LEU A 60 3.73 -5.37 1.89
CA LEU A 60 4.97 -5.21 1.14
C LEU A 60 6.20 -5.43 2.03
N ALA A 61 6.17 -4.95 3.27
CA ALA A 61 7.26 -5.14 4.23
C ALA A 61 7.55 -6.63 4.52
N THR A 62 6.53 -7.50 4.52
CA THR A 62 6.75 -8.95 4.68
C THR A 62 7.53 -9.59 3.53
N GLN A 63 7.61 -8.93 2.38
CA GLN A 63 8.35 -9.39 1.20
C GLN A 63 9.61 -8.56 0.93
N ALA A 64 9.83 -7.50 1.70
CA ALA A 64 10.98 -6.64 1.51
C ALA A 64 12.27 -7.40 1.87
N PRO A 65 13.36 -7.20 1.12
CA PRO A 65 14.67 -7.71 1.52
C PRO A 65 15.05 -7.14 2.89
N THR A 66 15.87 -7.86 3.64
CA THR A 66 16.42 -7.34 4.90
C THR A 66 17.23 -6.08 4.65
N LEU A 67 17.46 -5.28 5.69
CA LEU A 67 18.28 -4.07 5.59
C LEU A 67 19.66 -4.40 5.00
N GLU A 68 20.28 -5.47 5.47
CA GLU A 68 21.56 -5.98 4.96
C GLU A 68 21.50 -6.31 3.46
N GLN A 69 20.50 -7.09 3.03
CA GLN A 69 20.30 -7.42 1.62
C GLN A 69 20.05 -6.17 0.76
N GLY A 70 19.31 -5.20 1.31
CA GLY A 70 19.06 -3.91 0.68
C GLY A 70 20.35 -3.11 0.48
N LEU A 71 21.17 -2.98 1.53
CA LEU A 71 22.46 -2.30 1.50
C LEU A 71 23.43 -2.97 0.52
N HIS A 72 23.51 -4.31 0.52
CA HIS A 72 24.32 -5.04 -0.45
C HIS A 72 23.87 -4.81 -1.89
N ARG A 73 22.55 -4.73 -2.14
CA ARG A 73 22.02 -4.46 -3.48
C ARG A 73 22.27 -3.01 -3.93
N ALA A 74 22.19 -2.06 -3.01
CA ALA A 74 22.52 -0.65 -3.27
C ALA A 74 24.01 -0.49 -3.62
N ARG A 75 24.90 -1.10 -2.82
CA ARG A 75 26.36 -1.08 -3.06
C ARG A 75 26.78 -1.68 -4.40
N ARG A 76 26.04 -2.68 -4.92
CA ARG A 76 26.32 -3.27 -6.25
C ARG A 76 25.81 -2.42 -7.42
N LYS A 77 24.95 -1.44 -7.16
CA LYS A 77 24.31 -0.61 -8.19
C LYS A 77 24.87 0.81 -8.28
N GLY A 78 25.58 1.26 -7.25
CA GLY A 78 26.41 2.47 -7.28
C GLY A 78 27.82 2.13 -7.74
#